data_AF-X0SJT1-F1
#
_entry.id   AF-X0SJT1-F1
#
_cell.length_a   1.000
_cell.length_b   1.000
_cell.length_c   1.000
_cell.angle_alpha   90.00
_cell.angle_beta   90.00
_cell.angle_gamma   90.00
#
_symmetry.space_group_name_H-M   'P 1'
#
loop_
_entity.id
_entity.type
_entity.pdbx_description
1 polymer ?
#
loop_
_entity_poly.entity_id
_entity_poly.type
_entity_poly.pdbx_seq_one_letter_code
_entity_poly.pdbx_strand_id
1 'polypeptide(L)' 'MCQVNNSVIFNGKTIGPEEFLNRLVAVLGIIIDRCPKKRPRKMES' A
#
# COMPACT_ATOMS: atom_id res chain seq x y z
N MET A 1 25.78 -17.96 -4.88
CA MET A 1 24.32 -17.79 -4.81
C MET A 1 24.06 -16.79 -3.69
N CYS A 2 23.75 -15.54 -4.03
CA CYS A 2 23.56 -14.49 -3.03
C CYS A 2 22.12 -14.54 -2.54
N GLN A 3 21.92 -14.80 -1.25
CA GLN A 3 20.61 -14.74 -0.61
C GLN A 3 20.30 -13.28 -0.34
N VAL A 4 19.34 -12.71 -1.08
CA VAL A 4 18.84 -11.36 -0.81
C VAL A 4 18.02 -11.39 0.48
N ASN A 5 18.49 -10.64 1.47
CA ASN A 5 17.70 -10.35 2.65
C ASN A 5 16.59 -9.36 2.27
N ASN A 6 15.37 -9.87 2.10
CA ASN A 6 14.18 -9.07 1.75
C ASN A 6 13.42 -8.56 3.00
N SER A 7 14.06 -8.55 4.17
CA SER A 7 13.44 -8.02 5.38
C SER A 7 13.33 -6.50 5.31
N VAL A 8 12.22 -5.95 5.77
CA VAL A 8 11.96 -4.50 5.81
C VAL A 8 11.95 -4.05 7.26
N ILE A 9 12.50 -2.87 7.57
CA ILE A 9 12.38 -2.27 8.91
C ILE A 9 11.14 -1.38 8.93
N PHE A 10 10.19 -1.71 9.80
CA PHE A 10 8.98 -0.93 10.03
C PHE A 10 8.83 -0.62 11.52
N ASN A 11 8.79 0.66 11.88
CA ASN A 11 8.70 1.12 13.28
C ASN A 11 9.80 0.52 14.20
N GLY A 12 11.03 0.42 13.68
CA GLY A 12 12.17 -0.17 14.42
C GLY A 12 12.14 -1.68 14.57
N LYS A 13 11.18 -2.39 13.97
CA LYS A 13 11.12 -3.86 13.93
C LYS A 13 11.33 -4.38 12.53
N THR A 14 12.09 -5.47 12.42
CA THR A 14 12.25 -6.20 11.17
C THR A 14 10.96 -6.99 10.88
N ILE A 15 10.37 -6.77 9.71
CA ILE A 15 9.18 -7.48 9.23
C ILE A 15 9.51 -8.21 7.92
N GLY A 16 8.78 -9.29 7.66
CA GLY A 16 8.90 -10.04 6.42
C GLY A 16 8.34 -9.24 5.22
N PRO A 17 8.82 -9.52 3.99
CA PRO A 17 8.32 -8.86 2.79
C PRO A 17 6.82 -9.14 2.57
N GLU A 18 6.34 -10.34 2.92
CA GLU A 18 4.92 -10.69 2.83
C GLU A 18 4.05 -9.88 3.81
N GLU A 19 4.48 -9.76 5.07
CA GLU A 19 3.77 -8.94 6.06
C GLU A 19 3.75 -7.47 5.64
N PHE A 20 4.86 -6.97 5.09
CA PHE A 20 4.95 -5.62 4.56
C PHE A 20 3.96 -5.39 3.40
N LEU A 21 3.90 -6.32 2.44
CA LEU A 21 2.97 -6.23 1.31
C LEU A 21 1.51 -6.29 1.77
N ASN A 22 1.16 -7.18 2.69
CA ASN A 22 -0.20 -7.27 3.24
C ASN A 22 -0.63 -5.95 3.92
N ARG A 23 0.28 -5.33 4.69
CA ARG A 23 0.04 -4.02 5.30
C ARG A 23 -0.10 -2.91 4.26
N LEU A 24 0.76 -2.90 3.24
CA LEU A 24 0.67 -1.94 2.14
C LEU A 24 -0.66 -2.02 1.41
N VAL A 25 -1.12 -3.22 1.07
CA VAL A 25 -2.42 -3.42 0.40
C VAL A 25 -3.58 -2.95 1.28
N ALA A 26 -3.55 -3.24 2.59
CA ALA A 26 -4.57 -2.75 3.52
C ALA A 26 -4.60 -1.22 3.59
N VAL A 27 -3.44 -0.56 3.70
CA VAL A 27 -3.34 0.90 3.73
C VAL A 27 -3.78 1.51 2.41
N LEU A 28 -3.35 0.95 1.28
CA LEU A 28 -3.73 1.45 -0.04
C LEU A 28 -5.23 1.27 -0.30
N GLY A 29 -5.83 0.16 0.13
CA GLY A 29 -7.28 -0.05 0.08
C GLY A 29 -8.04 1.02 0.87
N ILE A 30 -7.56 1.37 2.07
CA ILE A 30 -8.12 2.46 2.88
C ILE A 30 -7.96 3.82 2.19
N ILE A 31 -6.80 4.08 1.57
CA ILE A 31 -6.56 5.32 0.83
C ILE A 31 -7.52 5.42 -0.37
N ILE A 32 -7.74 4.33 -1.11
CA ILE A 32 -8.66 4.30 -2.26
C ILE A 32 -10.10 4.54 -1.80
N ASP A 33 -10.52 3.91 -0.69
CA ASP A 33 -11.86 4.10 -0.13
C ASP A 33 -12.09 5.54 0.36
N ARG A 34 -11.09 6.12 1.05
CA ARG A 34 -11.14 7.50 1.54
C ARG A 34 -10.86 8.55 0.47
N CYS A 35 -10.24 8.18 -0.65
CA CYS A 35 -9.99 9.09 -1.76
C CYS A 35 -11.36 9.51 -2.28
N PRO A 36 -11.70 10.81 -2.23
CA PRO A 36 -12.97 11.27 -2.75
C PRO A 36 -13.00 10.85 -4.22
N LYS A 37 -13.82 9.82 -4.53
CA LYS A 37 -14.04 9.35 -5.89
C LYS A 37 -14.34 10.59 -6.69
N LYS A 38 -13.37 11.00 -7.52
CA LYS A 38 -13.38 12.26 -8.25
C LYS A 38 -14.79 12.39 -8.81
N ARG A 39 -15.58 13.36 -8.31
CA ARG A 39 -16.97 13.58 -8.75
C ARG A 39 -16.97 13.37 -10.27
N PRO A 40 -17.86 12.55 -10.85
CA PRO A 40 -17.92 12.42 -12.29
C PRO A 40 -17.97 13.85 -12.82
N ARG A 41 -16.90 14.24 -13.52
CA ARG A 41 -16.82 15.56 -14.14
C ARG A 41 -18.04 15.58 -15.02
N LYS A 42 -19.03 16.44 -14.71
CA LYS A 42 -20.18 16.62 -15.58
C LYS A 42 -19.58 16.95 -16.94
N MET A 43 -19.71 16.01 -17.86
CA MET A 43 -19.39 16.26 -19.25
C MET A 43 -20.56 17.10 -19.71
N GLU A 44 -20.37 18.42 -19.71
CA GLU A 44 -21.34 19.32 -20.32
C GLU A 44 -21.46 18.93 -21.79
N SER A 45 -22.70 18.68 -22.20
CA SER A 45 -23.06 18.17 -23.52
C SER A 45 -23.04 19.26 -24.57
#